data_AF-A0A2L2Z6D4-F1
#
_entry.id   AF-A0A2L2Z6D4-F1
#
_cell.length_a   1.000
_cell.length_b   1.000
_cell.length_c   1.000
_cell.angle_alpha   90.00
_cell.angle_beta   90.00
_cell.angle_gamma   90.00
#
_symmetry.space_group_name_H-M   'P 1'
#
loop_
_entity.id
_entity.type
_entity.pdbx_description
1 polymer ?
#
loop_
_entity_poly.entity_id
_entity_poly.type
_entity_poly.pdbx_seq_one_letter_code
_entity_poly.pdbx_strand_id
1 'polypeptide(L)'
;EVEDGFGLSHYRSESSDGSGAVKCSYGYMYPFGVYRKVEYTADYNGYRAVIRSNEPGTANQNVADALFIVEPPPEGVVNQDLQDDINPSG
;
A
#
# COMPACT_ATOMS: atom_id res chain seq x y z
N GLU A 1 -2.06 3.23 15.90
CA GLU A 1 -3.30 3.06 15.13
C GLU A 1 -3.98 4.41 15.10
N VAL A 2 -4.22 4.97 13.92
CA VAL A 2 -5.07 6.16 13.77
C VAL A 2 -6.30 5.62 13.04
N GLU A 3 -7.33 5.27 13.80
CA GLU A 3 -8.60 4.84 13.24
C GLU A 3 -9.40 6.10 12.89
N ASP A 4 -9.69 6.31 11.60
CA ASP A 4 -10.45 7.44 11.07
C ASP A 4 -11.97 7.26 11.20
N GLY A 5 -12.42 6.19 11.86
CA GLY A 5 -13.83 5.83 12.00
C GLY A 5 -14.43 5.10 10.80
N PHE A 6 -13.67 4.90 9.72
CA PHE A 6 -14.10 4.18 8.52
C PHE A 6 -13.51 2.76 8.43
N GLY A 7 -12.87 2.26 9.48
CA GLY A 7 -12.26 0.92 9.50
C GLY A 7 -10.95 0.82 8.72
N LEU A 8 -10.34 1.95 8.39
CA LEU A 8 -8.99 2.02 7.84
C LEU A 8 -7.96 1.73 8.95
N SER A 9 -7.15 0.71 8.76
CA SER A 9 -6.03 0.40 9.64
C SER A 9 -4.71 0.76 8.97
N HIS A 10 -3.80 1.40 9.70
CA HIS A 10 -2.46 1.72 9.26
C HIS A 10 -1.41 1.09 10.16
N TYR A 11 -0.32 0.59 9.58
CA TYR A 11 0.82 0.05 10.33
C TYR A 11 2.15 0.52 9.75
N ARG A 12 3.15 0.59 10.64
CA ARG A 12 4.55 0.85 10.30
C ARG A 12 5.45 0.09 11.26
N SER A 13 6.52 -0.50 10.72
CA SER A 13 7.58 -1.15 11.48
C SER A 13 8.92 -0.82 10.82
N GLU A 14 9.89 -0.38 11.60
CA GLU A 14 11.20 0.08 11.13
C GLU A 14 12.32 -0.47 12.01
N SER A 15 13.42 -0.86 11.40
CA SER A 15 14.62 -1.33 12.07
C SER A 15 15.86 -0.76 11.37
N SER A 16 16.84 -0.31 12.17
CA SER A 16 18.17 0.09 11.70
C SER A 16 19.23 -0.78 12.35
N ASP A 17 20.31 -1.04 11.63
CA ASP A 17 21.50 -1.76 12.11
C ASP A 17 22.60 -0.83 12.65
N GLY A 18 22.36 0.50 12.68
CA GLY A 18 23.31 1.48 13.17
C GLY A 18 24.42 1.86 12.18
N SER A 19 24.52 1.21 11.00
CA SER A 19 25.45 1.61 9.94
C SER A 19 24.84 2.60 8.94
N GLY A 20 23.63 3.09 9.23
CA GLY A 20 22.83 3.89 8.30
C GLY A 20 21.95 3.07 7.37
N ALA A 21 21.94 1.74 7.46
CA ALA A 21 20.96 0.93 6.75
C ALA A 21 19.64 0.89 7.55
N VAL A 22 18.53 0.93 6.82
CA VAL A 22 17.17 0.91 7.36
C VAL A 22 16.35 -0.10 6.57
N LYS A 23 15.63 -0.96 7.30
CA LYS A 23 14.57 -1.81 6.77
C LYS A 23 13.26 -1.36 7.38
N CYS A 24 12.25 -1.18 6.56
CA CYS A 24 10.95 -0.72 7.01
C CYS A 24 9.85 -1.44 6.25
N SER A 25 8.71 -1.60 6.91
CA SER A 25 7.46 -1.98 6.29
C SER A 25 6.38 -1.03 6.77
N TYR A 26 5.52 -0.60 5.85
CA TYR A 26 4.34 0.17 6.20
C TYR A 26 3.21 -0.19 5.26
N GLY A 27 1.99 0.12 5.68
CA GLY A 27 0.84 -0.16 4.86
C GLY A 27 -0.44 0.25 5.51
N TYR A 28 -1.51 -0.04 4.78
CA TYR A 28 -2.86 0.10 5.27
C TYR A 28 -3.76 -1.00 4.74
N MET A 29 -4.87 -1.18 5.43
CA MET A 29 -5.98 -2.00 5.00
C MET A 29 -7.28 -1.24 5.23
N TYR A 30 -8.02 -1.01 4.15
CA TYR A 30 -9.38 -0.54 4.17
C TYR A 30 -10.34 -1.69 4.53
N PRO A 31 -11.59 -1.38 4.92
CA PRO A 31 -12.65 -2.38 4.97
C PRO A 31 -12.79 -3.11 3.63
N PHE A 32 -13.38 -4.31 3.67
CA PHE A 32 -13.58 -5.17 2.50
C PHE A 32 -12.29 -5.75 1.87
N GLY A 33 -11.14 -5.56 2.51
CA GLY A 33 -9.90 -6.27 2.18
C GLY A 33 -9.02 -5.59 1.13
N VAL A 34 -9.27 -4.31 0.82
CA VAL A 34 -8.35 -3.50 -0.01
C VAL A 34 -7.15 -3.09 0.82
N TYR A 35 -5.96 -3.25 0.29
CA TYR A 35 -4.73 -3.00 1.02
C TYR A 35 -3.60 -2.48 0.14
N ARG A 36 -2.64 -1.85 0.82
CA ARG A 36 -1.29 -1.63 0.31
C ARG A 36 -0.30 -2.00 1.39
N LYS A 37 0.70 -2.79 1.03
CA LYS A 37 1.88 -3.08 1.84
C LYS A 37 3.13 -2.66 1.08
N VAL A 38 3.98 -1.90 1.72
CA VAL A 38 5.29 -1.50 1.20
C VAL A 38 6.36 -2.06 2.12
N GLU A 39 7.33 -2.72 1.52
CA GLU A 39 8.54 -3.20 2.19
C GLU A 39 9.73 -2.56 1.49
N TYR A 40 10.55 -1.80 2.22
CA TYR A 40 11.70 -1.13 1.63
C TYR A 40 12.98 -1.34 2.43
N THR A 41 14.10 -1.27 1.71
CA THR A 41 15.46 -1.21 2.27
C THR A 41 16.12 0.05 1.74
N ALA A 42 16.68 0.85 2.65
CA ALA A 42 17.57 1.96 2.33
C ALA A 42 18.94 1.65 2.91
N ASP A 43 19.96 1.54 2.05
CA ASP A 43 21.35 1.28 2.44
C ASP A 43 22.33 1.91 1.43
N TYR A 44 23.60 1.52 1.51
CA TYR A 44 24.64 2.00 0.58
C TYR A 44 24.30 1.74 -0.91
N ASN A 45 23.50 0.71 -1.22
CA ASN A 45 23.09 0.40 -2.59
C ASN A 45 21.85 1.22 -3.02
N GLY A 46 21.46 2.25 -2.25
CA GLY A 46 20.31 3.09 -2.52
C GLY A 46 19.02 2.63 -1.83
N TYR A 47 17.90 3.19 -2.28
CA TYR A 47 16.56 2.84 -1.82
C TYR A 47 15.95 1.81 -2.76
N ARG A 48 15.37 0.73 -2.22
CA ARG A 48 14.67 -0.30 -3.00
C ARG A 48 13.39 -0.71 -2.28
N ALA A 49 12.29 -0.85 -3.02
CA ALA A 49 10.98 -1.17 -2.46
C ALA A 49 10.25 -2.28 -3.22
N VAL A 50 9.49 -3.08 -2.47
CA VAL A 50 8.46 -3.97 -2.99
C VAL A 50 7.12 -3.51 -2.46
N ILE A 51 6.21 -3.22 -3.38
CA ILE A 51 4.84 -2.79 -3.11
C ILE A 51 3.91 -3.92 -3.50
N ARG A 52 3.08 -4.37 -2.56
CA ARG A 52 1.98 -5.30 -2.79
C ARG A 52 0.67 -4.57 -2.58
N SER A 53 -0.24 -4.65 -3.55
CA SER A 53 -1.51 -3.94 -3.50
C SER A 53 -2.59 -4.71 -4.25
N ASN A 54 -3.84 -4.52 -3.88
CA ASN A 54 -5.01 -4.93 -4.66
C ASN A 54 -5.95 -3.74 -4.91
N GLU A 55 -5.40 -2.53 -4.98
CA GLU A 55 -6.18 -1.33 -5.18
C GLU A 55 -6.71 -1.23 -6.61
N PRO A 56 -8.02 -1.00 -6.78
CA PRO A 56 -8.62 -0.70 -8.07
C PRO A 56 -7.85 0.39 -8.83
N GLY A 57 -7.71 0.22 -10.14
CA GLY A 57 -6.96 1.18 -10.98
C GLY A 57 -5.43 1.10 -10.87
N THR A 58 -4.87 0.22 -10.03
CA THR A 58 -3.42 -0.04 -9.97
C THR A 58 -3.02 -1.19 -10.90
N ALA A 59 -1.78 -1.20 -11.39
CA ALA A 59 -1.27 -2.25 -12.25
C ALA A 59 0.13 -2.73 -11.81
N ASN A 60 0.47 -3.96 -12.18
CA ASN A 60 1.83 -4.49 -12.04
C ASN A 60 2.80 -3.61 -12.82
N GLN A 61 3.85 -3.12 -12.16
CA GLN A 61 4.85 -2.23 -12.75
C GLN A 61 6.23 -2.51 -12.14
N ASN A 62 7.27 -2.32 -12.94
CA ASN A 62 8.65 -2.30 -12.46
C ASN A 62 9.22 -0.92 -12.78
N VAL A 63 9.20 -0.02 -11.80
CA VAL A 63 9.53 1.41 -11.97
C VAL A 63 10.77 1.75 -11.16
N ALA A 64 11.88 1.94 -11.85
CA ALA A 64 13.19 2.22 -11.25
C ALA A 64 13.51 1.21 -10.12
N ASP A 65 13.63 1.68 -8.88
CA ASP A 65 13.96 0.87 -7.70
C ASP A 65 12.73 0.34 -6.93
N ALA A 66 11.54 0.38 -7.54
CA ALA A 66 10.30 -0.08 -6.94
C ALA A 66 9.60 -1.14 -7.80
N LEU A 67 9.31 -2.29 -7.18
CA LEU A 67 8.53 -3.37 -7.77
C LEU A 67 7.09 -3.33 -7.26
N PHE A 68 6.12 -3.14 -8.15
CA PHE A 68 4.69 -3.23 -7.86
C PHE A 68 4.16 -4.61 -8.27
N ILE A 69 3.68 -5.33 -7.27
CA ILE A 69 2.94 -6.60 -7.39
C ILE A 69 1.49 -6.31 -7.06
N VAL A 70 0.63 -6.41 -8.06
CA VAL A 70 -0.79 -6.07 -7.97
C VAL A 70 -1.65 -7.32 -8.16
N GLU A 71 -2.49 -7.56 -7.17
CA GLU A 71 -3.51 -8.62 -7.14
C GLU A 71 -4.87 -8.03 -7.55
N PRO A 72 -5.83 -8.86 -8.01
CA PRO A 72 -7.17 -8.38 -8.30
C PRO A 72 -7.84 -7.75 -7.07
N PRO A 73 -8.57 -6.63 -7.22
CA PRO A 73 -9.34 -6.05 -6.13
C PRO A 73 -10.46 -6.99 -5.68
N PRO A 74 -10.95 -6.86 -4.43
CA PRO A 74 -12.15 -7.56 -3.98
C PRO A 74 -13.36 -7.19 -4.85
N GLU A 75 -14.19 -8.18 -5.21
CA GLU A 75 -15.33 -8.01 -6.13
C GLU A 75 -16.36 -6.95 -5.68
N GLY A 76 -16.46 -6.71 -4.37
CA GLY A 76 -17.37 -5.71 -3.79
C GLY A 76 -16.89 -4.26 -3.93
N VAL A 77 -15.60 -4.02 -4.19
CA VAL A 77 -15.01 -2.68 -4.17
C VAL A 77 -15.05 -2.02 -5.54
N VAL A 78 -14.86 -2.78 -6.61
CA VAL A 78 -14.94 -2.25 -7.98
C VAL A 78 -16.29 -1.60 -8.33
N ASN A 79 -17.36 -2.00 -7.63
CA ASN A 79 -18.69 -1.40 -7.78
C ASN A 79 -18.87 -0.11 -6.96
N GLN A 80 -18.10 0.04 -5.88
CA GLN A 80 -18.12 1.22 -5.01
C GLN A 80 -17.36 2.37 -5.66
N ASP A 81 -16.17 2.13 -6.25
CA ASP A 81 -15.42 3.16 -6.97
C ASP A 81 -16.25 3.75 -8.13
N LEU A 82 -16.99 2.90 -8.86
CA LEU A 82 -17.92 3.33 -9.91
C LEU A 82 -19.12 4.11 -9.36
N GLN A 83 -19.52 3.90 -8.10
CA GLN A 83 -20.61 4.66 -7.47
C GLN A 83 -20.11 6.00 -6.91
N ASP A 84 -18.89 6.06 -6.37
CA ASP A 84 -18.26 7.29 -5.88
C ASP A 84 -17.92 8.24 -7.05
N ASP A 85 -17.50 7.70 -8.20
CA ASP A 85 -17.32 8.47 -9.45
C ASP A 85 -18.64 9.04 -10.01
N ILE A 86 -19.78 8.41 -9.68
CA ILE A 86 -21.11 8.85 -10.10
C ILE A 86 -21.74 9.83 -9.08
N ASN A 87 -21.38 9.76 -7.81
CA ASN A 87 -21.89 10.63 -6.74
C ASN A 87 -20.78 11.02 -5.75
N PRO A 88 -19.98 12.06 -6.04
CA PRO A 88 -18.81 12.45 -5.24
C PRO A 88 -19.14 13.16 -3.91
N SER A 89 -20.38 13.08 -3.44
CA SER A 89 -20.84 13.78 -2.22
C SER A 89 -21.43 12.79 -1.21
N GLY A 90 -20.53 12.09 -0.53
CA GLY A 90 -20.75 11.47 0.79
C GLY A 90 -20.07 12.31 1.87
#